data_AF-A0A5J4P704-F1
#
_entry.id   AF-A0A5J4P704-F1
#
_cell.length_a   1.000
_cell.length_b   1.000
_cell.length_c   1.000
_cell.angle_alpha   90.00
_cell.angle_beta   90.00
_cell.angle_gamma   90.00
#
_symmetry.space_group_name_H-M   'P 1'
#
loop_
_entity.id
_entity.type
_entity.pdbx_description
1 polymer ?
#
loop_
_entity_poly.entity_id
_entity_poly.type
_entity_poly.pdbx_seq_one_letter_code
_entity_poly.pdbx_strand_id
1 'polypeptide(L)'
;QKNIPVIWRPLHEAAGGWFWWGAKGGDACKELWKLMFNTFKAKGLNNLIWVWTSEPNDEAWYPGDEYVDIIGRDVYNKTAASQMYNEYKTLKERYPNKIVALSECGNVAKISGQWTGGAAWSWFMSWYDYDRTNDITGSAFEEATHGHANIDYWKDAFANENVISRNQMPSLK
;
A
#
# COMPACT_ATOMS: atom_id res chain seq x y z
N GLN A 1 -21.39 11.92 13.23
CA GLN A 1 -20.12 11.21 13.01
C GLN A 1 -20.32 9.72 13.27
N LYS A 2 -19.60 8.82 12.57
CA LYS A 2 -19.73 7.35 12.69
C LYS A 2 -18.54 6.68 13.39
N ASN A 3 -17.54 7.46 13.83
CA ASN A 3 -16.34 6.98 14.53
C ASN A 3 -15.61 5.86 13.78
N ILE A 4 -15.32 6.09 12.50
CA ILE A 4 -14.60 5.16 11.63
C ILE A 4 -13.31 5.84 11.19
N PRO A 5 -12.13 5.35 11.61
CA PRO A 5 -10.86 5.82 11.05
C PRO A 5 -10.67 5.30 9.62
N VAL A 6 -9.90 6.03 8.82
CA VAL A 6 -9.58 5.67 7.44
C VAL A 6 -8.06 5.74 7.25
N ILE A 7 -7.47 4.64 6.78
CA ILE A 7 -6.12 4.65 6.21
C ILE A 7 -6.24 5.28 4.82
N TRP A 8 -5.87 6.56 4.73
CA TRP A 8 -6.12 7.43 3.59
C TRP A 8 -4.86 7.57 2.75
N ARG A 9 -4.88 7.03 1.51
CA ARG A 9 -3.73 6.98 0.59
C ARG A 9 -4.02 7.74 -0.71
N PRO A 10 -4.10 9.08 -0.69
CA PRO A 10 -4.37 9.89 -1.88
C PRO A 10 -3.10 10.06 -2.73
N LEU A 11 -3.26 10.53 -3.98
CA LEU A 11 -2.16 10.98 -4.85
C LEU A 11 -0.99 9.99 -4.93
N HIS A 12 -1.28 8.69 -4.96
CA HIS A 12 -0.28 7.62 -4.97
C HIS A 12 0.54 7.61 -6.27
N GLU A 13 1.71 6.97 -6.21
CA GLU A 13 2.63 6.79 -7.35
C GLU A 13 3.01 8.09 -8.08
N ALA A 14 3.00 9.23 -7.37
CA ALA A 14 3.13 10.56 -7.98
C ALA A 14 4.42 10.71 -8.80
N ALA A 15 5.54 10.20 -8.29
CA ALA A 15 6.84 10.29 -8.95
C ALA A 15 6.97 9.44 -10.21
N GLY A 16 6.04 8.50 -10.45
CA GLY A 16 5.94 7.77 -11.70
C GLY A 16 5.49 8.64 -12.88
N GLY A 17 4.77 9.73 -12.61
CA GLY A 17 4.38 10.73 -13.61
C GLY A 17 3.26 10.30 -14.57
N TRP A 18 2.74 9.07 -14.47
CA TRP A 18 1.62 8.58 -15.28
C TRP A 18 0.25 9.12 -14.84
N PHE A 19 0.13 9.57 -13.59
CA PHE A 19 -1.04 10.30 -13.13
C PHE A 19 -0.87 11.81 -13.28
N TRP A 20 -1.98 12.52 -13.49
CA TRP A 20 -1.96 13.96 -13.73
C TRP A 20 -1.37 14.76 -12.56
N TRP A 21 -1.50 14.27 -11.32
CA TRP A 21 -0.88 14.89 -10.15
C TRP A 21 0.65 14.74 -10.12
N GLY A 22 1.19 13.77 -10.87
CA GLY A 22 2.62 13.59 -11.09
C GLY A 22 3.20 14.40 -12.27
N ALA A 23 2.34 14.97 -13.12
CA ALA A 23 2.76 15.50 -14.43
C ALA A 23 3.59 16.80 -14.39
N LYS A 24 3.65 17.49 -13.24
CA LYS A 24 4.34 18.79 -13.08
C LYS A 24 5.47 18.76 -12.05
N GLY A 25 5.99 17.57 -11.75
CA GLY A 25 7.13 17.38 -10.85
C GLY A 25 6.78 17.43 -9.37
N GLY A 26 7.78 17.14 -8.54
CA GLY A 26 7.62 16.97 -7.09
C GLY A 26 7.08 18.20 -6.38
N ASP A 27 7.50 19.41 -6.75
CA ASP A 27 7.05 20.64 -6.07
C ASP A 27 5.54 20.87 -6.22
N ALA A 28 5.01 20.76 -7.44
CA ALA A 28 3.57 20.88 -7.68
C ALA A 28 2.76 19.79 -6.97
N CYS A 29 3.26 18.54 -6.94
CA CYS A 29 2.62 17.46 -6.21
C CYS A 29 2.60 17.73 -4.69
N LYS A 30 3.71 18.22 -4.12
CA LYS A 30 3.80 18.57 -2.69
C LYS A 30 2.83 19.70 -2.33
N GLU A 31 2.69 20.72 -3.17
CA GLU A 31 1.69 21.78 -2.98
C GLU A 31 0.27 21.21 -2.96
N LEU A 32 -0.07 20.34 -3.91
CA LEU A 32 -1.38 19.69 -3.98
C LEU A 32 -1.67 18.81 -2.75
N TRP A 33 -0.68 18.04 -2.30
CA TRP A 33 -0.78 17.22 -1.09
C TRP A 33 -1.08 18.08 0.14
N LYS A 34 -0.29 19.14 0.36
CA LYS A 34 -0.45 20.04 1.51
C LYS A 34 -1.76 20.80 1.46
N LEU A 35 -2.22 21.20 0.27
CA LEU A 35 -3.54 21.80 0.07
C LEU A 35 -4.65 20.84 0.50
N MET A 36 -4.61 19.59 0.06
CA MET A 36 -5.61 18.57 0.44
C MET A 36 -5.61 18.34 1.95
N PHE A 37 -4.43 18.14 2.55
CA PHE A 37 -4.27 17.95 3.99
C PHE A 37 -4.87 19.11 4.79
N ASN A 38 -4.47 20.34 4.48
CA ASN A 38 -4.93 21.54 5.18
C ASN A 38 -6.43 21.77 4.99
N THR A 39 -6.95 21.49 3.80
CA THR A 39 -8.40 21.57 3.52
C THR A 39 -9.18 20.59 4.38
N PHE A 40 -8.74 19.33 4.46
CA PHE A 40 -9.42 18.29 5.24
C PHE A 40 -9.32 18.58 6.75
N LYS A 41 -8.15 19.02 7.21
CA LYS A 41 -7.94 19.49 8.59
C LYS A 41 -8.85 20.67 8.94
N ALA A 42 -8.97 21.68 8.06
CA ALA A 42 -9.86 22.83 8.27
C ALA A 42 -11.34 22.44 8.29
N LYS A 43 -11.72 21.37 7.58
CA LYS A 43 -13.06 20.76 7.64
C LYS A 43 -13.30 19.90 8.88
N GLY A 44 -12.31 19.76 9.77
CA GLY A 44 -12.43 18.98 11.00
C GLY A 44 -12.33 17.47 10.79
N LEU A 45 -11.79 17.00 9.66
CA LEU A 45 -11.49 15.58 9.46
C LEU A 45 -10.24 15.19 10.26
N ASN A 46 -10.47 14.55 11.40
CA ASN A 46 -9.43 14.12 12.34
C ASN A 46 -9.30 12.59 12.46
N ASN A 47 -9.93 11.86 11.55
CA ASN A 47 -10.01 10.39 11.53
C ASN A 47 -9.25 9.76 10.36
N LEU A 48 -8.30 10.49 9.76
CA LEU A 48 -7.50 10.03 8.62
C LEU A 48 -6.06 9.74 9.07
N ILE A 49 -5.54 8.59 8.66
CA ILE A 49 -4.13 8.21 8.77
C ILE A 49 -3.55 8.34 7.36
N TRP A 50 -2.62 9.26 7.15
CA TRP A 50 -2.13 9.66 5.84
C TRP A 50 -1.01 8.75 5.35
N VAL A 51 -1.21 8.13 4.19
CA VAL A 51 -0.23 7.22 3.57
C VAL A 51 0.32 7.83 2.30
N TRP A 52 1.61 8.15 2.28
CA TRP A 52 2.30 8.59 1.07
C TRP A 52 2.95 7.40 0.38
N THR A 53 2.73 7.26 -0.93
CA THR A 53 3.25 6.14 -1.71
C THR A 53 4.56 6.53 -2.38
N SER A 54 5.64 5.83 -2.03
CA SER A 54 6.99 6.11 -2.52
C SER A 54 7.33 5.33 -3.79
N GLU A 55 8.00 6.00 -4.72
CA GLU A 55 8.68 5.43 -5.88
C GLU A 55 10.22 5.41 -5.72
N PRO A 56 10.96 4.68 -6.58
CA PRO A 56 12.42 4.76 -6.57
C PRO A 56 12.88 6.18 -6.90
N ASN A 57 13.89 6.67 -6.17
CA ASN A 57 14.53 7.98 -6.37
C ASN A 57 13.56 9.18 -6.34
N ASP A 58 12.61 9.18 -5.39
CA ASP A 58 11.54 10.16 -5.28
C ASP A 58 11.68 11.12 -4.09
N GLU A 59 12.87 11.28 -3.51
CA GLU A 59 13.08 12.09 -2.30
C GLU A 59 12.57 13.53 -2.45
N ALA A 60 12.65 14.09 -3.67
CA ALA A 60 12.16 15.43 -4.00
C ALA A 60 10.62 15.56 -3.98
N TRP A 61 9.89 14.46 -3.92
CA TRP A 61 8.42 14.38 -3.97
C TRP A 61 7.77 14.24 -2.59
N TYR A 62 8.55 13.89 -1.56
CA TYR A 62 8.02 13.66 -0.22
C TYR A 62 7.41 14.95 0.37
N PRO A 63 6.12 14.94 0.79
CA PRO A 63 5.45 16.14 1.31
C PRO A 63 6.02 16.69 2.62
N GLY A 64 6.70 15.85 3.39
CA GLY A 64 7.28 16.18 4.70
C GLY A 64 6.58 15.45 5.85
N ASP A 65 7.33 15.24 6.94
CA ASP A 65 6.90 14.40 8.07
C ASP A 65 5.62 14.85 8.77
N GLU A 66 5.30 16.14 8.67
CA GLU A 66 4.10 16.75 9.28
C GLU A 66 2.80 16.43 8.52
N TYR A 67 2.88 15.89 7.30
CA TYR A 67 1.72 15.59 6.44
C TYR A 67 1.55 14.10 6.12
N VAL A 68 2.39 13.22 6.69
CA VAL A 68 2.44 11.80 6.37
C VAL A 68 2.61 10.98 7.63
N ASP A 69 1.79 9.95 7.80
CA ASP A 69 1.87 9.00 8.91
C ASP A 69 2.60 7.70 8.52
N ILE A 70 2.33 7.19 7.31
CA ILE A 70 2.80 5.89 6.83
C ILE A 70 3.38 6.03 5.42
N ILE A 71 4.40 5.22 5.11
CA ILE A 71 4.97 5.08 3.78
C ILE A 71 4.38 3.82 3.12
N GLY A 72 3.74 4.01 1.98
CA GLY A 72 3.31 2.94 1.08
C GLY A 72 4.33 2.68 -0.01
N ARG A 73 4.28 1.48 -0.57
CA ARG A 73 4.99 1.06 -1.77
C ARG A 73 4.09 0.20 -2.63
N ASP A 74 4.00 0.52 -3.91
CA ASP A 74 3.21 -0.24 -4.87
C ASP A 74 4.17 -1.07 -5.72
N VAL A 75 3.97 -2.40 -5.74
CA VAL A 75 4.92 -3.32 -6.40
C VAL A 75 4.20 -4.38 -7.21
N TYR A 76 4.50 -4.40 -8.51
CA TYR A 76 4.01 -5.40 -9.44
C TYR A 76 5.16 -6.18 -10.08
N ASN A 77 4.93 -7.46 -10.36
CA ASN A 77 5.82 -8.33 -11.13
C ASN A 77 7.24 -8.51 -10.53
N LYS A 78 7.35 -8.56 -9.19
CA LYS A 78 8.60 -8.87 -8.47
C LYS A 78 8.50 -10.20 -7.75
N THR A 79 8.83 -11.27 -8.47
CA THR A 79 8.58 -12.65 -8.02
C THR A 79 9.66 -13.23 -7.10
N ALA A 80 10.82 -12.57 -6.97
CA ALA A 80 11.86 -12.98 -6.04
C ALA A 80 11.76 -12.25 -4.69
N ALA A 81 11.85 -12.99 -3.58
CA ALA A 81 11.80 -12.42 -2.23
C ALA A 81 12.92 -11.39 -1.97
N SER A 82 14.10 -11.56 -2.57
CA SER A 82 15.19 -10.58 -2.49
C SER A 82 14.85 -9.24 -3.13
N GLN A 83 14.05 -9.23 -4.20
CA GLN A 83 13.57 -7.99 -4.80
C GLN A 83 12.62 -7.26 -3.85
N MET A 84 11.72 -7.99 -3.19
CA MET A 84 10.79 -7.44 -2.20
C MET A 84 11.52 -6.91 -0.96
N TYR A 85 12.54 -7.64 -0.49
CA TYR A 85 13.40 -7.19 0.61
C TYR A 85 14.13 -5.89 0.28
N ASN A 86 14.68 -5.75 -0.93
CA ASN A 86 15.37 -4.52 -1.32
C ASN A 86 14.43 -3.31 -1.31
N GLU A 87 13.19 -3.46 -1.80
CA GLU A 87 12.17 -2.40 -1.71
C GLU A 87 11.89 -2.01 -0.25
N TYR A 88 11.63 -3.00 0.61
CA TYR A 88 11.35 -2.77 2.03
C TYR A 88 12.53 -2.08 2.74
N LYS A 89 13.74 -2.60 2.53
CA LYS A 89 14.97 -2.10 3.13
C LYS A 89 15.21 -0.64 2.76
N THR A 90 15.13 -0.30 1.47
CA THR A 90 15.34 1.08 1.01
C THR A 90 14.37 2.05 1.69
N LEU A 91 13.10 1.69 1.83
CA LEU A 91 12.11 2.55 2.49
C LEU A 91 12.33 2.64 4.00
N LYS A 92 12.72 1.55 4.66
CA LYS A 92 13.08 1.58 6.09
C LYS A 92 14.32 2.43 6.37
N GLU A 93 15.31 2.41 5.49
CA GLU A 93 16.50 3.26 5.60
C GLU A 93 16.16 4.73 5.34
N ARG A 94 15.31 5.02 4.35
CA ARG A 94 14.89 6.39 4.00
C ARG A 94 13.94 7.01 5.04
N TYR A 95 13.06 6.19 5.62
CA TYR A 95 12.02 6.63 6.58
C TYR A 95 12.07 5.81 7.87
N PRO A 96 13.15 5.94 8.67
CA PRO A 96 13.39 5.05 9.82
C PRO A 96 12.27 5.11 10.86
N ASN A 97 11.65 6.28 11.02
CA ASN A 97 10.62 6.56 12.03
C ASN A 97 9.18 6.37 11.52
N LYS A 98 8.98 5.92 10.28
CA LYS A 98 7.65 5.68 9.71
C LYS A 98 7.37 4.18 9.60
N ILE A 99 6.08 3.84 9.68
CA ILE A 99 5.59 2.53 9.28
C ILE A 99 5.75 2.42 7.76
N VAL A 100 6.08 1.22 7.26
CA VAL A 100 6.23 0.92 5.84
C VAL A 100 5.28 -0.22 5.46
N ALA A 101 4.53 -0.05 4.38
CA ALA A 101 3.54 -1.00 3.89
C ALA A 101 3.69 -1.28 2.40
N LEU A 102 3.33 -2.50 1.99
CA LEU A 102 3.14 -2.88 0.60
C LEU A 102 1.71 -2.48 0.21
N SER A 103 1.52 -1.20 -0.11
CA SER A 103 0.19 -0.60 -0.24
C SER A 103 -0.59 -1.07 -1.46
N GLU A 104 0.10 -1.58 -2.48
CA GLU A 104 -0.46 -2.36 -3.58
C GLU A 104 0.52 -3.46 -4.00
N CYS A 105 0.00 -4.61 -4.43
CA CYS A 105 0.81 -5.61 -5.10
C CYS A 105 0.06 -6.49 -6.10
N GLY A 106 0.83 -7.07 -7.03
CA GLY A 106 0.33 -8.11 -7.92
C GLY A 106 1.47 -8.87 -8.59
N ASN A 107 1.33 -10.20 -8.69
CA ASN A 107 2.37 -11.09 -9.21
C ASN A 107 3.73 -10.87 -8.52
N VAL A 108 3.71 -10.88 -7.19
CA VAL A 108 4.91 -10.74 -6.34
C VAL A 108 5.26 -12.05 -5.65
N ALA A 109 6.46 -12.12 -5.05
CA ALA A 109 6.87 -13.26 -4.24
C ALA A 109 5.84 -13.60 -3.15
N LYS A 110 5.69 -14.89 -2.85
CA LYS A 110 4.84 -15.39 -1.75
C LYS A 110 5.18 -14.71 -0.41
N ILE A 111 4.17 -14.45 0.41
CA ILE A 111 4.32 -13.69 1.67
C ILE A 111 5.23 -14.41 2.66
N SER A 112 5.19 -15.75 2.72
CA SER A 112 6.14 -16.54 3.52
C SER A 112 7.59 -16.22 3.14
N GLY A 113 7.90 -16.24 1.84
CA GLY A 113 9.22 -15.93 1.30
C GLY A 113 9.64 -14.48 1.55
N GLN A 114 8.72 -13.52 1.42
CA GLN A 114 8.97 -12.12 1.75
C GLN A 114 9.33 -11.94 3.23
N TRP A 115 8.56 -12.56 4.13
CA TRP A 115 8.77 -12.48 5.58
C TRP A 115 10.11 -13.09 5.99
N THR A 116 10.41 -14.31 5.56
CA THR A 116 11.71 -14.97 5.81
C THR A 116 12.89 -14.19 5.21
N GLY A 117 12.66 -13.52 4.07
CA GLY A 117 13.65 -12.65 3.44
C GLY A 117 13.86 -11.30 4.14
N GLY A 118 13.11 -10.99 5.20
CA GLY A 118 13.23 -9.77 5.99
C GLY A 118 12.35 -8.60 5.52
N ALA A 119 11.48 -8.81 4.53
CA ALA A 119 10.52 -7.80 4.08
C ALA A 119 9.28 -7.80 4.98
N ALA A 120 9.41 -7.20 6.16
CA ALA A 120 8.37 -7.18 7.20
C ALA A 120 7.39 -6.01 7.03
N TRP A 121 6.63 -6.00 5.92
CA TRP A 121 5.62 -4.97 5.64
C TRP A 121 4.53 -4.93 6.71
N SER A 122 4.03 -3.73 7.06
CA SER A 122 2.93 -3.58 8.02
C SER A 122 1.61 -4.17 7.52
N TRP A 123 1.36 -4.09 6.21
CA TRP A 123 0.30 -4.80 5.51
C TRP A 123 0.70 -5.01 4.05
N PHE A 124 -0.04 -5.88 3.36
CA PHE A 124 -0.02 -6.01 1.91
C PHE A 124 -1.45 -5.95 1.37
N MET A 125 -1.64 -5.37 0.18
CA MET A 125 -2.94 -5.30 -0.47
C MET A 125 -2.81 -5.74 -1.92
N SER A 126 -3.33 -6.93 -2.25
CA SER A 126 -3.37 -7.36 -3.66
C SER A 126 -4.32 -6.46 -4.45
N TRP A 127 -3.93 -6.08 -5.66
CA TRP A 127 -4.84 -5.40 -6.57
C TRP A 127 -6.00 -6.31 -6.98
N TYR A 128 -7.11 -5.69 -7.37
CA TYR A 128 -8.30 -6.43 -7.76
C TYR A 128 -8.16 -7.00 -9.17
N ASP A 129 -8.79 -8.15 -9.40
CA ASP A 129 -8.99 -8.70 -10.74
C ASP A 129 -10.45 -8.46 -11.14
N TYR A 130 -10.64 -7.59 -12.13
CA TYR A 130 -11.95 -7.10 -12.55
C TYR A 130 -12.86 -8.25 -13.00
N ASP A 131 -12.38 -9.06 -13.94
CA ASP A 131 -13.17 -10.13 -14.54
C ASP A 131 -13.45 -11.26 -13.54
N ARG A 132 -12.59 -11.41 -12.53
CA ARG A 132 -12.78 -12.38 -11.44
C ARG A 132 -13.80 -11.98 -10.39
N THR A 133 -13.87 -10.70 -10.04
CA THR A 133 -14.55 -10.25 -8.81
C THR A 133 -15.71 -9.27 -9.05
N ASN A 134 -15.93 -8.82 -10.28
CA ASN A 134 -17.05 -7.92 -10.62
C ASN A 134 -18.43 -8.60 -10.56
N ASP A 135 -18.50 -9.93 -10.66
CA ASP A 135 -19.72 -10.71 -10.45
C ASP A 135 -19.45 -11.91 -9.52
N ILE A 136 -19.88 -11.80 -8.26
CA ILE A 136 -19.70 -12.83 -7.23
C ILE A 136 -20.60 -14.06 -7.41
N THR A 137 -21.52 -14.03 -8.39
CA THR A 137 -22.42 -15.15 -8.71
C THR A 137 -21.98 -15.90 -9.98
N GLY A 138 -21.03 -15.35 -10.73
CA GLY A 138 -20.52 -15.91 -11.97
C GLY A 138 -19.49 -17.01 -11.74
N SER A 139 -19.33 -17.90 -12.73
CA SER A 139 -18.35 -19.00 -12.68
C SER A 139 -16.91 -18.51 -12.54
N ALA A 140 -16.61 -17.32 -13.06
CA ALA A 140 -15.30 -16.69 -12.92
C ALA A 140 -14.91 -16.54 -11.45
N PHE A 141 -15.85 -16.26 -10.54
CA PHE A 141 -15.58 -16.09 -9.10
C PHE A 141 -15.07 -17.38 -8.42
N GLU A 142 -15.45 -18.55 -8.94
CA GLU A 142 -15.10 -19.86 -8.36
C GLU A 142 -13.74 -20.41 -8.83
N GLU A 143 -13.10 -19.78 -9.81
CA GLU A 143 -11.78 -20.22 -10.29
C GLU A 143 -10.67 -20.12 -9.23
N ALA A 144 -9.56 -20.82 -9.44
CA ALA A 144 -8.38 -20.73 -8.58
C ALA A 144 -7.39 -19.63 -9.01
N THR A 145 -7.46 -19.23 -10.28
CA THR A 145 -6.63 -18.22 -10.94
C THR A 145 -6.98 -16.81 -10.50
N HIS A 146 -6.05 -15.87 -10.58
CA HIS A 146 -6.29 -14.44 -10.33
C HIS A 146 -5.09 -13.66 -10.89
N GLY A 147 -5.32 -12.53 -11.54
CA GLY A 147 -4.28 -11.73 -12.21
C GLY A 147 -3.20 -11.11 -11.30
N HIS A 148 -3.35 -11.21 -9.98
CA HIS A 148 -2.49 -10.54 -9.00
C HIS A 148 -2.09 -11.44 -7.84
N ALA A 149 -3.05 -12.16 -7.26
CA ALA A 149 -2.82 -13.07 -6.13
C ALA A 149 -3.81 -14.25 -6.21
N ASN A 150 -3.37 -15.37 -6.78
CA ASN A 150 -4.20 -16.57 -6.94
C ASN A 150 -4.43 -17.31 -5.61
N ILE A 151 -5.20 -18.40 -5.64
CA ILE A 151 -5.53 -19.14 -4.42
C ILE A 151 -4.28 -19.67 -3.67
N ASP A 152 -3.22 -20.05 -4.39
CA ASP A 152 -1.99 -20.56 -3.79
C ASP A 152 -1.18 -19.45 -3.09
N TYR A 153 -1.24 -18.22 -3.61
CA TYR A 153 -0.67 -17.06 -2.94
C TYR A 153 -1.38 -16.79 -1.61
N TRP A 154 -2.72 -16.82 -1.59
CA TRP A 154 -3.49 -16.57 -0.37
C TRP A 154 -3.37 -17.70 0.66
N LYS A 155 -3.32 -18.96 0.22
CA LYS A 155 -3.04 -20.11 1.09
C LYS A 155 -1.67 -20.00 1.74
N ASP A 156 -0.65 -19.58 0.99
CA ASP A 156 0.68 -19.31 1.53
C ASP A 156 0.65 -18.20 2.58
N ALA A 157 0.01 -17.07 2.26
CA ALA A 157 -0.07 -15.93 3.17
C ALA A 157 -0.75 -16.31 4.49
N PHE A 158 -1.93 -16.94 4.45
CA PHE A 158 -2.66 -17.30 5.67
C PHE A 158 -2.10 -18.51 6.42
N ALA A 159 -1.16 -19.27 5.83
CA ALA A 159 -0.41 -20.29 6.55
C ALA A 159 0.73 -19.70 7.41
N ASN A 160 1.13 -18.45 7.18
CA ASN A 160 2.16 -17.77 7.95
C ASN A 160 1.54 -17.16 9.23
N GLU A 161 2.03 -17.57 10.40
CA GLU A 161 1.55 -17.09 11.71
C GLU A 161 1.70 -15.58 11.92
N ASN A 162 2.57 -14.93 11.14
CA ASN A 162 2.81 -13.49 11.21
C ASN A 162 1.82 -12.68 10.36
N VAL A 163 0.95 -13.34 9.58
CA VAL A 163 -0.12 -12.69 8.83
C VAL A 163 -1.37 -12.62 9.69
N ILE A 164 -1.84 -11.40 9.94
CA ILE A 164 -3.04 -11.15 10.73
C ILE A 164 -4.25 -11.11 9.81
N SER A 165 -5.22 -11.97 10.08
CA SER A 165 -6.52 -12.00 9.41
C SER A 165 -7.58 -11.24 10.22
N ARG A 166 -8.74 -10.96 9.60
CA ARG A 166 -9.79 -10.13 10.21
C ARG A 166 -10.27 -10.64 11.57
N ASN A 167 -10.38 -11.96 11.76
CA ASN A 167 -10.82 -12.58 13.02
C ASN A 167 -9.77 -12.53 14.13
N GLN A 168 -8.51 -12.21 13.82
CA GLN A 168 -7.45 -12.02 14.79
C GLN A 168 -7.29 -10.55 15.22
N MET A 169 -7.92 -9.61 14.51
CA MET A 169 -7.84 -8.19 14.85
C MET A 169 -8.55 -7.90 16.19
N PRO A 170 -7.94 -7.11 17.08
CA PRO A 170 -8.58 -6.70 18.32
C PRO A 170 -9.78 -5.77 18.05
N SER A 171 -10.64 -5.59 19.05
CA SER A 171 -11.65 -4.53 18.96
C SER A 171 -10.96 -3.17 18.86
N LEU A 172 -11.40 -2.37 17.89
CA LEU A 172 -11.02 -0.95 17.75
C LEU A 172 -12.17 -0.03 18.17
N LYS A 173 -13.16 -0.58 18.90
CA LYS A 173 -14.37 0.09 19.38
C LYS A 173 -14.78 -0.43 20.76
#